data_AF-K7KXZ7-F1
#
_entry.id   AF-K7KXZ7-F1
#
_cell.length_a   1.000
_cell.length_b   1.000
_cell.length_c   1.000
_cell.angle_alpha   90.00
_cell.angle_beta   90.00
_cell.angle_gamma   90.00
#
_symmetry.space_group_name_H-M   'P 1'
#
loop_
_entity.id
_entity.type
_entity.pdbx_description
1 polymer ?
#
loop_
_entity_poly.entity_id
_entity_poly.type
_entity_poly.pdbx_seq_one_letter_code
_entity_poly.pdbx_strand_id
1 'polypeptide(L)' 'MNKLVMNFLITEGYVEAAEKFRMESGTEPDIDLATITYRMAVKNGSTKDTGYNSPIIFHLQQQRLIELFRNGKVEALEFA' A
#
# COMPACT_ATOMS: atom_id res chain seq x y z
N MET A 1 1.14 -1.84 14.09
CA MET A 1 2.16 -1.61 13.05
C MET A 1 1.86 -2.37 11.77
N ASN A 2 1.88 -3.71 11.77
CA ASN A 2 1.68 -4.49 10.54
C ASN A 2 0.37 -4.19 9.80
N LYS A 3 -0.73 -4.02 10.55
CA LYS A 3 -2.01 -3.58 9.96
C LYS A 3 -1.93 -2.25 9.23
N LEU A 4 -1.10 -1.32 9.70
CA LEU A 4 -0.91 0.00 9.07
C LEU A 4 -0.14 -0.13 7.76
N VAL A 5 0.95 -0.91 7.79
CA VAL A 5 1.73 -1.23 6.59
C VAL A 5 0.83 -1.92 5.56
N MET A 6 0.05 -2.92 5.99
CA MET A 6 -0.89 -3.61 5.12
C MET A 6 -1.92 -2.65 4.52
N ASN A 7 -2.56 -1.81 5.33
CA ASN A 7 -3.53 -0.83 4.86
C ASN A 7 -2.91 0.16 3.85
N PHE A 8 -1.67 0.61 4.09
CA PHE A 8 -0.95 1.46 3.16
C PHE A 8 -0.71 0.76 1.81
N LEU A 9 -0.21 -0.48 1.83
CA LEU A 9 0.03 -1.26 0.60
C LEU A 9 -1.27 -1.46 -0.20
N ILE A 10 -2.38 -1.70 0.50
CA ILE A 10 -3.70 -1.86 -0.10
C ILE A 10 -4.18 -0.55 -0.73
N THR A 11 -4.10 0.55 0.01
CA THR A 11 -4.61 1.87 -0.41
C THR A 11 -3.82 2.46 -1.58
N GLU A 12 -2.52 2.19 -1.63
CA GLU A 12 -1.65 2.58 -2.74
C GLU A 12 -1.69 1.61 -3.92
N GLY A 13 -2.31 0.44 -3.77
CA GLY A 13 -2.50 -0.51 -4.86
C GLY A 13 -1.39 -1.53 -5.06
N TYR A 14 -0.50 -1.69 -4.09
CA TYR A 14 0.63 -2.63 -4.15
C TYR A 14 0.21 -4.06 -3.84
N VAL A 15 -0.47 -4.71 -4.78
CA VAL A 15 -1.01 -6.08 -4.61
C VAL A 15 0.07 -7.09 -4.28
N GLU A 16 1.16 -7.13 -5.05
CA GLU A 16 2.25 -8.08 -4.84
C GLU A 16 2.96 -7.87 -3.49
N ALA A 17 3.18 -6.61 -3.12
CA ALA A 17 3.80 -6.29 -1.84
C ALA A 17 2.87 -6.60 -0.66
N ALA A 18 1.57 -6.34 -0.79
CA ALA A 18 0.57 -6.70 0.21
C ALA A 18 0.52 -8.22 0.42
N GLU A 19 0.54 -8.99 -0.67
CA GLU A 19 0.54 -10.46 -0.60
C GLU A 19 1.82 -11.00 0.06
N LYS A 20 2.98 -10.49 -0.33
CA LYS A 20 4.25 -10.88 0.30
C LYS A 20 4.29 -10.48 1.78
N PHE A 21 3.81 -9.28 2.11
CA PHE A 21 3.73 -8.80 3.48
C PHE A 21 2.75 -9.64 4.32
N ARG A 22 1.62 -10.10 3.72
CA ARG A 22 0.68 -11.02 4.36
C ARG A 22 1.37 -12.34 4.71
N MET A 23 2.13 -12.91 3.79
CA MET A 23 2.87 -14.16 4.00
C MET A 23 3.95 -14.02 5.08
N GLU A 24 4.71 -12.93 5.09
CA GLU A 24 5.81 -12.71 6.03
C GLU A 24 5.33 -12.30 7.43
N SER A 25 4.27 -11.48 7.52
CA SER A 25 3.78 -10.93 8.79
C SER A 25 2.60 -11.70 9.39
N GLY A 26 1.95 -12.59 8.63
CA GLY A 26 0.68 -13.22 8.99
C GLY A 26 -0.49 -12.26 9.13
N THR A 27 -0.33 -10.99 8.71
CA THR A 27 -1.38 -9.98 8.84
C THR A 27 -2.36 -10.10 7.69
N GLU A 28 -3.59 -10.48 7.97
CA GLU A 28 -4.63 -10.58 6.96
C GLU A 28 -5.11 -9.18 6.51
N PRO A 29 -5.32 -8.98 5.20
CA PRO A 29 -5.92 -7.76 4.68
C PRO A 29 -7.42 -7.75 5.00
N ASP A 30 -7.96 -6.57 5.31
CA ASP A 30 -9.40 -6.40 5.59
C ASP A 30 -10.26 -6.49 4.31
N ILE A 31 -9.60 -6.42 3.14
CA ILE A 31 -10.23 -6.58 1.84
C ILE A 31 -9.47 -7.64 1.04
N ASP A 32 -10.18 -8.30 0.13
CA ASP A 32 -9.56 -9.24 -0.80
C ASP A 32 -8.59 -8.48 -1.73
N LEU A 33 -7.34 -8.94 -1.80
CA LEU A 33 -6.30 -8.33 -2.62
C LEU A 33 -6.67 -8.29 -4.10
N ALA A 34 -7.49 -9.24 -4.57
CA ALA A 34 -8.01 -9.24 -5.94
C ALA A 34 -8.89 -8.01 -6.25
N THR A 35 -9.53 -7.44 -5.23
CA THR A 35 -10.38 -6.24 -5.38
C THR A 35 -9.58 -4.94 -5.42
N ILE A 36 -8.32 -4.96 -5.00
CA ILE A 36 -7.45 -3.77 -5.00
C ILE A 36 -7.23 -3.27 -6.42
N THR A 37 -7.00 -4.18 -7.37
CA THR A 37 -6.81 -3.82 -8.78
C THR A 37 -8.02 -3.06 -9.32
N TYR A 38 -9.23 -3.45 -8.89
CA TYR A 38 -10.46 -2.73 -9.25
C TYR A 38 -10.51 -1.34 -8.61
N ARG A 39 -10.19 -1.22 -7.32
CA ARG A 39 -10.13 0.09 -6.63
C ARG A 39 -9.11 1.03 -7.27
N MET A 40 -7.95 0.52 -7.68
CA MET A 40 -6.93 1.31 -8.36
C MET A 40 -7.35 1.74 -9.76
N ALA A 41 -8.06 0.88 -10.49
CA ALA A 41 -8.61 1.25 -11.79
C ALA A 41 -9.61 2.40 -11.67
N VAL A 42 -10.44 2.40 -10.61
CA VAL A 42 -11.37 3.51 -10.31
C VAL A 42 -10.61 4.77 -9.85
N LYS A 43 -9.62 4.65 -8.97
CA LYS A 43 -8.84 5.78 -8.43
C LYS A 43 -8.06 6.52 -9.51
N ASN A 44 -7.38 5.79 -10.39
CA ASN A 44 -6.47 6.38 -11.38
C ASN A 44 -7.10 6.50 -12.78
N GLY A 45 -8.36 6.08 -12.96
CA GLY A 45 -9.05 6.05 -14.26
C GLY A 45 -8.33 5.23 -15.33
N SER A 46 -7.28 4.48 -14.94
CA SER A 46 -6.30 3.88 -15.83
C SER A 46 -6.32 2.38 -15.61
N THR A 47 -7.06 1.68 -16.48
CA THR A 47 -7.01 0.23 -16.55
C THR A 47 -5.67 -0.16 -17.14
N LYS A 48 -4.91 -0.98 -16.39
CA LYS A 48 -3.74 -1.73 -16.85
C LYS A 48 -2.44 -0.90 -16.97
N ASP A 49 -1.42 -1.44 -16.31
CA ASP A 49 0.01 -1.34 -16.64
C ASP A 49 0.82 -0.09 -16.32
N THR A 50 0.36 0.81 -15.45
CA THR A 50 1.10 2.06 -15.22
C THR A 50 2.06 1.99 -14.04
N GLY A 51 3.09 1.13 -14.11
CA GLY A 51 4.39 1.38 -13.46
C GLY A 51 4.46 1.57 -11.93
N TYR A 52 3.35 1.42 -11.18
CA TYR A 52 3.34 1.59 -9.73
C TYR A 52 4.24 0.55 -9.05
N ASN A 53 4.39 -0.64 -9.65
CA ASN A 53 5.29 -1.69 -9.18
C ASN A 53 6.78 -1.43 -9.49
N SER A 54 7.17 -0.23 -9.95
CA SER A 54 8.60 0.11 -10.06
C SER A 54 9.24 -0.02 -8.68
N PRO A 55 10.30 -0.85 -8.51
CA PRO A 55 10.98 -1.02 -7.23
C PRO A 55 11.43 0.31 -6.60
N ILE A 56 11.70 1.32 -7.45
CA ILE A 56 12.05 2.67 -7.03
C ILE A 56 10.89 3.35 -6.32
N ILE A 57 9.67 3.27 -6.88
CA ILE A 57 8.47 3.85 -6.28
C ILE A 57 8.14 3.13 -4.98
N PHE A 58 8.24 1.80 -4.95
CA PHE A 58 8.07 1.03 -3.72
C PHE A 58 9.06 1.46 -2.62
N HIS A 59 10.35 1.57 -2.96
CA HIS A 59 11.37 1.94 -1.97
C HIS A 59 11.21 3.38 -1.47
N LEU A 60 10.85 4.32 -2.35
CA LEU A 60 10.55 5.69 -1.97
C LEU A 60 9.34 5.75 -1.02
N GLN A 61 8.30 4.95 -1.28
CA GLN A 61 7.15 4.86 -0.38
C GLN A 61 7.50 4.21 0.96
N GLN A 62 8.35 3.17 0.98
CA GLN A 62 8.87 2.60 2.22
C GLN A 62 9.64 3.64 3.04
N GLN A 63 10.47 4.46 2.41
CA GLN A 63 11.18 5.55 3.08
C GLN A 63 10.20 6.58 3.64
N ARG A 64 9.22 7.02 2.85
CA ARG A 64 8.18 7.96 3.31
C ARG A 64 7.39 7.40 4.49
N LEU A 65 7.08 6.10 4.47
CA LEU A 65 6.43 5.42 5.58
C LEU A 65 7.30 5.48 6.85
N ILE A 66 8.59 5.18 6.74
CA ILE A 66 9.54 5.29 7.86
C ILE A 66 9.61 6.72 8.37
N GLU A 67 9.61 7.72 7.50
CA GLU A 67 9.59 9.14 7.89
C GLU A 67 8.30 9.54 8.59
N LEU A 68 7.15 9.02 8.15
CA LEU A 68 5.86 9.22 8.83
C LEU A 68 5.88 8.67 10.25
N PHE A 69 6.40 7.45 10.44
CA PHE A 69 6.58 6.87 11.76
C PHE A 69 7.59 7.65 12.60
N ARG A 70 8.69 8.08 12.01
CA ARG A 70 9.76 8.82 12.72
C ARG A 70 9.30 10.17 13.22
N ASN A 71 8.45 10.85 12.45
CA ASN A 71 7.91 12.16 12.82
C ASN A 71 6.69 12.07 13.75
N GLY A 72 6.25 10.85 14.13
CA GLY A 72 5.03 10.67 14.92
C GLY A 72 3.77 11.23 14.23
N LYS A 73 3.84 11.50 12.92
CA LYS A 73 2.76 12.08 12.12
C LYS A 73 1.83 10.98 11.66
N VAL A 74 1.17 10.33 12.61
CA VAL A 74 0.02 9.46 12.34
C VAL A 74 -1.18 10.26 11.81
N GLU A 75 -1.26 11.57 12.08
CA GLU A 75 -2.32 12.44 11.54
C GLU A 75 -2.33 12.54 10.01
N ALA A 76 -1.19 12.35 9.34
CA ALA A 76 -1.15 12.35 7.88
C ALA A 76 -1.90 11.16 7.25
N LEU A 77 -2.25 10.14 8.03
CA LEU A 77 -3.10 9.04 7.58
C LEU A 77 -4.60 9.35 7.64
N GLU A 78 -5.04 10.43 8.29
CA GLU A 78 -6.47 10.79 8.31
C GLU A 78 -6.96 11.47 7.01
N PHE A 79 -6.06 11.77 6.07
CA PHE A 79 -6.43 12.34 4.77
C PHE A 79 -6.51 11.26 3.68
N ALA A 80 -7.53 10.40 3.76
CA ALA A 80 -8.06 9.62 2.65
C ALA A 80 -9.56 9.39 2.88
#